data_AF-A0A0D3K9X2-F1
#
_entry.id   AF-A0A0D3K9X2-F1
#
_cell.length_a   1.000
_cell.length_b   1.000
_cell.length_c   1.000
_cell.angle_alpha   90.00
_cell.angle_beta   90.00
_cell.angle_gamma   90.00
#
_symmetry.space_group_name_H-M   'P 1'
#
loop_
_entity.id
_entity.type
_entity.pdbx_description
1 polymer ?
#
loop_
_entity_poly.entity_id
_entity_poly.type
_entity_poly.pdbx_seq_one_letter_code
_entity_poly.pdbx_strand_id
1 'polypeptide(L)'
;MLLTAVGAAIAAAATARYRARVSYDGGAYAGMQYQPTRPTVQGTLQRALARRCQMPAVRVVAAGRTDAGAVHFDLDSGTYDPADLERSLGALLPPDLAVSHVERAGEVDGAGRSWHAIFWATGKRYSYRLYAGPPGGRRSTPCLSAITPVAVTS
;
A
#
# COMPACT_ATOMS: atom_id res chain seq x y z
N MET A 1 48.91 -4.67 -13.66
CA MET A 1 47.91 -5.76 -13.75
C MET A 1 46.65 -5.23 -13.09
N LEU A 2 45.65 -4.88 -13.91
CA LEU A 2 44.48 -4.08 -13.52
C LEU A 2 43.56 -4.84 -12.55
N LEU A 3 43.04 -4.14 -11.54
CA LEU A 3 41.77 -4.49 -10.92
C LEU A 3 40.79 -3.36 -11.16
N THR A 4 39.90 -3.65 -12.10
CA THR A 4 38.85 -2.80 -12.65
C THR A 4 37.82 -2.47 -11.59
N ALA A 5 37.44 -1.20 -11.53
CA ALA A 5 36.32 -0.71 -10.73
C ALA A 5 35.02 -1.44 -11.10
N VAL A 6 34.36 -2.05 -10.11
CA VAL A 6 32.92 -2.38 -10.21
C VAL A 6 32.17 -1.23 -9.55
N GLY A 7 32.23 -0.07 -10.18
CA GLY A 7 31.26 0.99 -9.95
C GLY A 7 29.94 0.52 -10.53
N ALA A 8 29.06 -0.01 -9.67
CA ALA A 8 27.66 -0.23 -10.02
C ALA A 8 27.03 1.15 -10.25
N ALA A 9 27.16 1.66 -11.47
CA ALA A 9 26.30 2.70 -11.99
C ALA A 9 24.90 2.06 -12.10
N ILE A 10 24.13 2.13 -11.01
CA ILE A 10 22.68 2.11 -11.14
C ILE A 10 22.33 3.34 -11.96
N ALA A 11 22.13 3.15 -13.27
CA ALA A 11 21.37 4.12 -14.04
C ALA A 11 20.09 4.37 -13.24
N ALA A 12 19.92 5.58 -12.73
CA ALA A 12 18.72 5.95 -12.00
C ALA A 12 17.56 5.90 -13.00
N ALA A 13 16.98 4.71 -13.18
CA ALA A 13 15.72 4.53 -13.85
C ALA A 13 14.76 5.50 -13.16
N ALA A 14 14.06 6.34 -13.93
CA ALA A 14 13.24 7.40 -13.37
C ALA A 14 12.15 6.75 -12.50
N THR A 15 12.31 6.79 -11.17
CA THR A 15 11.38 6.15 -10.26
C THR A 15 10.08 6.96 -10.23
N ALA A 16 8.96 6.33 -10.53
CA ALA A 16 7.63 6.93 -10.45
C ALA A 16 6.92 6.47 -9.18
N ARG A 17 6.39 7.43 -8.42
CA ARG A 17 5.60 7.15 -7.22
C ARG A 17 4.12 7.02 -7.57
N TYR A 18 3.49 6.01 -7.00
CA TYR A 18 2.04 5.79 -7.08
C TYR A 18 1.46 5.81 -5.67
N ARG A 19 0.23 6.33 -5.56
CA ARG A 19 -0.59 6.26 -4.35
C ARG A 19 -1.81 5.40 -4.61
N ALA A 20 -2.26 4.68 -3.59
CA ALA A 20 -3.45 3.85 -3.66
C ALA A 20 -4.14 3.74 -2.30
N ARG A 21 -5.40 3.33 -2.28
CA ARG A 21 -6.13 2.94 -1.07
C ARG A 21 -6.19 1.42 -0.95
N VAL A 22 -5.90 0.93 0.24
CA VAL A 22 -5.93 -0.50 0.57
C VAL A 22 -7.03 -0.77 1.58
N SER A 23 -7.82 -1.80 1.33
CA SER A 23 -8.85 -2.32 2.24
C SER A 23 -8.64 -3.82 2.43
N TYR A 24 -8.76 -4.32 3.66
CA TYR A 24 -8.54 -5.74 3.95
C TYR A 24 -9.38 -6.24 5.12
N ASP A 25 -9.63 -7.55 5.18
CA ASP A 25 -10.19 -8.22 6.35
C ASP A 25 -9.08 -8.53 7.37
N GLY A 26 -9.13 -7.86 8.53
CA GLY A 26 -8.13 -8.02 9.59
C GLY A 26 -8.04 -9.43 10.19
N GLY A 27 -9.00 -10.32 9.93
CA GLY A 27 -8.97 -11.70 10.43
C GLY A 27 -7.85 -12.56 9.84
N ALA A 28 -7.39 -12.26 8.63
CA ALA A 28 -6.40 -13.08 7.91
C ALA A 28 -4.95 -12.57 8.02
N TYR A 29 -4.74 -11.37 8.59
CA TYR A 29 -3.45 -10.68 8.58
C TYR A 29 -3.01 -10.28 9.99
N ALA A 30 -1.70 -10.39 10.26
CA ALA A 30 -1.09 -9.91 11.50
C ALA A 30 -0.80 -8.39 11.48
N GLY A 31 -1.63 -7.62 10.78
CA GLY A 31 -1.53 -6.18 10.61
C GLY A 31 -0.94 -5.72 9.28
N MET A 32 -0.76 -4.40 9.16
CA MET A 32 -0.29 -3.74 7.95
C MET A 32 1.20 -3.96 7.72
N GLN A 33 2.02 -3.67 8.74
CA GLN A 33 3.47 -3.66 8.64
C GLN A 33 4.06 -5.06 8.45
N TYR A 34 5.02 -5.18 7.53
CA TYR A 34 5.74 -6.42 7.27
C TYR A 34 6.35 -7.02 8.53
N GLN A 35 6.16 -8.33 8.70
CA GLN A 35 6.73 -9.15 9.75
C GLN A 35 7.22 -10.47 9.13
N PRO A 36 8.37 -11.03 9.55
CA PRO A 36 8.93 -12.21 8.90
C PRO A 36 8.11 -13.49 9.07
N THR A 37 7.38 -13.62 10.17
CA THR A 37 6.81 -14.90 10.63
C THR A 37 5.30 -15.02 10.39
N ARG A 38 4.63 -13.95 9.94
CA ARG A 38 3.18 -13.90 9.81
C ARG A 38 2.74 -13.20 8.52
N PRO A 39 1.59 -13.57 7.95
CA PRO A 39 1.03 -12.86 6.80
C PRO A 39 0.71 -11.42 7.18
N THR A 40 1.11 -10.48 6.34
CA THR A 40 0.93 -9.03 6.54
C THR A 40 0.50 -8.41 5.22
N VAL A 41 -0.30 -7.34 5.32
CA VAL A 41 -0.83 -6.66 4.13
C VAL A 41 0.30 -6.07 3.29
N GLN A 42 1.28 -5.42 3.92
CA GLN A 42 2.47 -4.91 3.22
C GLN A 42 3.20 -6.04 2.49
N GLY A 43 3.45 -7.19 3.15
CA GLY A 43 4.13 -8.31 2.52
C GLY A 43 3.38 -8.85 1.30
N THR A 44 2.06 -9.02 1.42
CA THR A 44 1.21 -9.50 0.31
C THR A 44 1.18 -8.52 -0.85
N LEU A 45 1.03 -7.21 -0.57
CA LEU A 45 1.02 -6.18 -1.61
C LEU A 45 2.37 -6.07 -2.32
N GLN A 46 3.48 -6.12 -1.57
CA GLN A 46 4.83 -6.11 -2.15
C GLN A 46 5.08 -7.30 -3.09
N ARG A 47 4.61 -8.51 -2.72
CA ARG A 47 4.71 -9.70 -3.60
C ARG A 47 3.88 -9.55 -4.86
N ALA A 48 2.66 -9.04 -4.75
CA ALA A 48 1.78 -8.80 -5.91
C ALA A 48 2.38 -7.76 -6.86
N LEU A 49 2.91 -6.65 -6.33
CA LEU A 49 3.58 -5.61 -7.10
C LEU A 49 4.86 -6.10 -7.77
N ALA A 50 5.72 -6.82 -7.05
CA ALA A 50 6.93 -7.42 -7.60
C ALA A 50 6.61 -8.36 -8.77
N ARG A 51 5.58 -9.21 -8.62
CA ARG A 51 5.09 -10.09 -9.69
C ARG A 51 4.52 -9.31 -10.88
N ARG A 52 3.71 -8.26 -10.64
CA ARG A 52 3.08 -7.47 -11.69
C ARG A 52 4.08 -6.62 -12.49
N CYS A 53 5.09 -6.09 -11.81
CA CYS A 53 6.08 -5.19 -12.39
C CYS A 53 7.34 -5.92 -12.85
N GLN A 54 7.42 -7.24 -12.64
CA GLN A 54 8.61 -8.06 -12.91
C GLN A 54 9.87 -7.49 -12.24
N MET A 55 9.70 -6.95 -11.03
CA MET A 55 10.77 -6.34 -10.23
C MET A 55 11.19 -7.28 -9.10
N PRO A 56 12.48 -7.30 -8.70
CA PRO A 56 12.95 -8.17 -7.62
C PRO A 56 12.31 -7.82 -6.27
N ALA A 57 12.05 -6.54 -6.03
CA ALA A 57 11.35 -6.06 -4.86
C ALA A 57 10.66 -4.72 -5.17
N VAL A 58 9.50 -4.51 -4.57
CA VAL A 58 8.82 -3.21 -4.56
C VAL A 58 8.64 -2.80 -3.11
N ARG A 59 8.99 -1.55 -2.77
CA ARG A 59 8.80 -1.02 -1.42
C ARG A 59 7.41 -0.38 -1.33
N VAL A 60 6.63 -0.82 -0.36
CA VAL A 60 5.33 -0.23 -0.03
C VAL A 60 5.45 0.51 1.30
N VAL A 61 4.91 1.73 1.36
CA VAL A 61 4.84 2.54 2.57
C VAL A 61 3.39 2.94 2.84
N ALA A 62 2.89 2.57 4.02
CA ALA A 62 1.56 2.90 4.47
C ALA A 62 1.52 4.21 5.27
N ALA A 63 0.37 4.89 5.28
CA ALA A 63 0.13 6.09 6.10
C ALA A 63 0.10 5.82 7.63
N GLY A 64 0.10 4.56 8.06
CA GLY A 64 0.02 4.17 9.46
C GLY A 64 0.41 2.72 9.71
N ARG A 65 0.60 2.38 11.00
CA ARG A 65 0.98 1.03 11.47
C ARG A 65 -0.21 0.07 11.57
N THR A 66 -1.43 0.58 11.69
CA THR A 66 -2.68 -0.17 11.83
C THR A 66 -3.74 0.36 10.87
N ASP A 67 -4.40 -0.63 10.24
CA ASP A 67 -5.59 -0.71 9.38
C ASP A 67 -5.77 0.22 8.18
N ALA A 68 -6.54 -0.31 7.22
CA ALA A 68 -6.84 0.15 5.86
C ALA A 68 -6.54 1.63 5.54
N GLY A 69 -5.96 1.87 4.37
CA GLY A 69 -5.73 3.24 3.96
C GLY A 69 -4.77 3.50 2.83
N ALA A 70 -4.36 4.75 2.77
CA ALA A 70 -3.45 5.28 1.78
C ALA A 70 -2.07 4.63 1.94
N VAL A 71 -1.60 4.07 0.84
CA VAL A 71 -0.25 3.57 0.66
C VAL A 71 0.40 4.30 -0.50
N HIS A 72 1.72 4.35 -0.51
CA HIS A 72 2.46 4.60 -1.74
C HIS A 72 3.49 3.51 -1.98
N PHE A 73 3.88 3.40 -3.25
CA PHE A 73 4.96 2.55 -3.72
C PHE A 73 5.66 3.20 -4.90
N ASP A 74 6.92 2.84 -5.07
CA ASP A 74 7.82 3.37 -6.06
C ASP A 74 8.12 2.29 -7.10
N LEU A 75 7.93 2.59 -8.39
CA LEU A 75 8.17 1.68 -9.50
C LEU A 75 9.20 2.27 -10.47
N ASP A 76 10.05 1.40 -11.04
CA ASP A 76 11.03 1.79 -12.06
C ASP A 76 10.31 2.13 -13.37
N SER A 77 10.83 3.14 -14.08
CA SER A 77 10.20 3.74 -15.27
C SER A 77 9.96 2.74 -16.40
N GLY A 78 8.78 2.14 -16.41
CA GLY A 78 7.88 2.07 -17.56
C GLY A 78 6.56 2.63 -17.04
N THR A 79 6.00 3.67 -17.67
CA THR A 79 4.83 4.39 -17.11
C THR A 79 3.63 3.45 -17.02
N TYR A 80 3.45 2.82 -15.86
CA TYR A 80 2.32 1.94 -15.62
C TYR A 80 1.06 2.77 -15.60
N ASP A 81 0.07 2.35 -16.39
CA ASP A 81 -1.26 2.92 -16.32
C ASP A 81 -1.90 2.59 -14.95
N PRO A 82 -2.37 3.60 -14.18
CA PRO A 82 -2.94 3.36 -12.87
C PRO A 82 -4.18 2.43 -12.88
N ALA A 83 -5.02 2.52 -13.92
CA ALA A 83 -6.20 1.66 -14.02
C ALA A 83 -5.81 0.20 -14.32
N ASP A 84 -4.80 -0.01 -15.15
CA ASP A 84 -4.22 -1.33 -15.39
C ASP A 84 -3.56 -1.90 -14.14
N LEU A 85 -2.87 -1.08 -13.34
CA LEU A 85 -2.31 -1.50 -12.04
C LEU A 85 -3.42 -1.94 -11.09
N GLU A 86 -4.46 -1.13 -10.92
CA GLU A 86 -5.60 -1.45 -10.05
C GLU A 86 -6.26 -2.77 -10.46
N ARG A 87 -6.57 -2.93 -11.74
CA ARG A 87 -7.16 -4.16 -12.28
C ARG A 87 -6.26 -5.37 -12.09
N SER A 88 -4.97 -5.23 -12.38
CA SER A 88 -4.00 -6.32 -12.26
C SER A 88 -3.79 -6.74 -10.80
N LEU A 89 -3.72 -5.77 -9.89
CA LEU A 89 -3.62 -6.04 -8.46
C LEU A 89 -4.89 -6.73 -7.95
N GLY A 90 -6.08 -6.30 -8.39
CA GLY A 90 -7.34 -6.98 -8.08
C GLY A 90 -7.37 -8.46 -8.50
N ALA A 91 -6.68 -8.82 -9.60
CA ALA A 91 -6.56 -10.21 -10.05
C ALA A 91 -5.47 -11.03 -9.34
N LEU A 92 -4.46 -10.37 -8.77
CA LEU A 92 -3.31 -11.02 -8.13
C LEU A 92 -3.45 -11.14 -6.61
N LEU A 93 -4.22 -10.24 -5.99
CA LEU A 93 -4.42 -10.21 -4.55
C LEU A 93 -5.46 -11.25 -4.12
N PRO A 94 -5.34 -11.79 -2.89
CA PRO A 94 -6.37 -12.66 -2.35
C PRO A 94 -7.66 -11.88 -2.04
N PRO A 95 -8.83 -12.55 -1.95
CA PRO A 95 -10.13 -11.90 -1.83
C PRO A 95 -10.33 -11.08 -0.54
N ASP A 96 -9.46 -11.27 0.45
CA ASP A 96 -9.44 -10.57 1.73
C ASP A 96 -8.62 -9.26 1.69
N LEU A 97 -8.04 -8.89 0.54
CA LEU A 97 -7.22 -7.71 0.35
C LEU A 97 -7.51 -7.06 -1.01
N ALA A 98 -8.01 -5.83 -1.00
CA ALA A 98 -8.30 -5.07 -2.19
C ALA A 98 -7.52 -3.75 -2.25
N VAL A 99 -7.20 -3.34 -3.48
CA VAL A 99 -6.56 -2.06 -3.83
C VAL A 99 -7.53 -1.27 -4.69
N SER A 100 -7.66 0.02 -4.42
CA SER A 100 -8.53 0.95 -5.15
C SER A 100 -7.89 2.34 -5.23
N HIS A 101 -8.41 3.18 -6.12
CA HIS A 101 -7.93 4.56 -6.31
C HIS A 101 -6.42 4.64 -6.54
N VAL A 102 -5.91 3.80 -7.44
CA VAL A 102 -4.50 3.87 -7.84
C VAL A 102 -4.30 5.12 -8.71
N GLU A 103 -3.36 5.98 -8.31
CA GLU A 103 -3.03 7.21 -9.01
C GLU A 103 -1.52 7.41 -9.04
N ARG A 104 -1.01 8.00 -10.11
CA ARG A 104 0.38 8.48 -10.13
C ARG A 104 0.48 9.70 -9.23
N ALA A 105 1.40 9.68 -8.28
CA ALA A 105 1.67 10.82 -7.42
C ALA A 105 2.55 11.83 -8.19
N GLY A 106 1.90 12.79 -8.84
CA GLY A 106 2.56 13.83 -9.64
C GLY A 106 3.15 14.99 -8.84
N GLU A 107 2.77 15.13 -7.57
CA GLU A 107 3.13 16.28 -6.75
C GLU A 107 4.46 16.09 -6.03
N VAL A 108 5.33 17.07 -6.27
CA VAL A 108 6.50 17.39 -5.47
C VAL A 108 6.11 18.59 -4.60
N ASP A 109 6.34 18.54 -3.29
CA ASP A 109 6.09 19.71 -2.43
C ASP A 109 6.97 20.91 -2.83
N GLY A 110 6.72 22.09 -2.24
CA GLY A 110 7.54 23.29 -2.46
C GLY A 110 9.03 23.13 -2.10
N ALA A 111 9.43 22.01 -1.48
CA ALA A 111 10.82 21.64 -1.18
C ALA A 111 11.37 20.55 -2.13
N GLY A 112 10.64 20.20 -3.19
CA GLY A 112 11.05 19.22 -4.19
C GLY A 112 10.95 17.76 -3.72
N ARG A 113 10.17 17.45 -2.68
CA ARG A 113 9.98 16.07 -2.18
C ARG A 113 8.72 15.44 -2.75
N SER A 114 8.86 14.22 -3.28
CA SER A 114 7.72 13.44 -3.79
C SER A 114 6.69 13.14 -2.70
N TRP A 115 5.41 13.13 -3.07
CA TRP A 115 4.28 12.80 -2.20
C TRP A 115 4.56 11.65 -1.24
N HIS A 116 4.17 11.77 0.04
CA HIS A 116 4.43 10.74 1.04
C HIS A 116 3.21 10.49 1.93
N ALA A 117 2.73 9.24 1.94
CA ALA A 117 1.47 8.83 2.58
C ALA A 117 1.33 9.23 4.05
N ILE A 118 2.43 9.34 4.80
CA ILE A 118 2.42 9.75 6.22
C ILE A 118 2.36 11.28 6.36
N PHE A 119 3.18 12.01 5.60
CA PHE A 119 3.37 13.45 5.80
C PHE A 119 2.26 14.28 5.18
N TRP A 120 1.60 13.74 4.14
CA TRP A 120 0.53 14.42 3.42
C TRP A 120 -0.87 13.99 3.90
N ALA A 121 -0.95 13.12 4.90
CA ALA A 121 -2.22 12.80 5.55
C ALA A 121 -2.63 13.94 6.48
N THR A 122 -3.78 14.55 6.24
CA THR A 122 -4.31 15.66 7.06
C THR A 122 -5.21 15.21 8.19
N GLY A 123 -5.65 13.94 8.16
CA GLY A 123 -6.43 13.34 9.23
C GLY A 123 -6.64 11.84 9.03
N LYS A 124 -7.03 11.18 10.11
CA LYS A 124 -7.36 9.74 10.11
C LYS A 124 -8.77 9.55 10.64
N ARG A 125 -9.58 8.75 9.95
CA ARG A 125 -10.92 8.39 10.41
C ARG A 125 -10.91 6.94 10.88
N TYR A 126 -11.44 6.75 12.09
CA TYR A 126 -11.64 5.45 12.70
C TYR A 126 -13.13 5.21 12.83
N SER A 127 -13.62 4.07 12.33
CA SER A 127 -15.00 3.62 12.54
C SER A 127 -14.99 2.38 13.42
N TYR A 128 -15.72 2.45 14.54
CA TYR A 128 -15.91 1.34 15.45
C TYR A 128 -17.37 0.91 15.39
N ARG A 129 -17.61 -0.36 15.08
CA ARG A 129 -18.93 -0.97 15.20
C ARG A 129 -18.99 -1.74 16.52
N LEU A 130 -19.70 -1.19 17.47
CA LEU A 130 -19.97 -1.85 18.76
C LEU A 130 -21.29 -2.61 18.67
N TYR A 131 -21.31 -3.84 19.17
CA TYR A 131 -22.54 -4.61 19.35
C TYR A 131 -22.98 -4.52 20.81
N ALA A 132 -24.13 -3.89 21.04
CA ALA A 132 -24.76 -3.77 22.35
C ALA A 132 -25.98 -4.71 22.45
N GLY A 133 -25.76 -6.00 22.22
CA GLY A 133 -26.80 -7.02 22.41
C GLY A 133 -26.49 -7.95 23.57
N PRO A 134 -27.46 -8.80 23.96
CA PRO A 134 -27.28 -9.72 25.07
C PRO A 134 -26.08 -10.66 24.81
N PRO A 135 -25.36 -11.07 25.87
CA PRO A 135 -24.26 -12.02 25.74
C PRO A 135 -24.78 -13.29 25.05
N GLY A 136 -24.22 -13.61 23.87
CA GLY A 136 -24.58 -14.81 23.09
C GLY A 136 -25.36 -14.57 21.79
N GLY A 137 -25.73 -13.33 21.44
CA GLY A 137 -26.33 -13.02 20.14
C GLY A 137 -25.43 -13.42 18.96
N ARG A 138 -25.96 -14.17 17.99
CA ARG A 138 -25.20 -14.59 16.79
C ARG A 138 -24.66 -13.35 16.06
N ARG A 139 -23.34 -13.28 15.92
CA ARG A 139 -22.63 -12.30 15.08
C ARG A 139 -22.94 -12.63 13.62
N SER A 140 -23.63 -11.76 12.89
CA SER A 140 -23.78 -11.90 11.42
C SER A 140 -22.78 -11.08 10.64
N THR A 141 -21.95 -10.25 11.27
CA THR A 141 -20.94 -9.43 10.58
C THR A 141 -19.66 -9.38 11.42
N PRO A 142 -18.49 -9.76 10.89
CA PRO A 142 -17.23 -9.46 11.55
C PRO A 142 -17.14 -7.94 11.73
N CYS A 143 -16.70 -7.52 12.91
CA CYS A 143 -16.46 -6.12 13.24
C CYS A 143 -15.37 -5.57 12.31
N LEU A 144 -15.80 -4.98 11.18
CA LEU A 144 -14.91 -4.35 10.23
C LEU A 144 -14.50 -2.99 10.79
N SER A 145 -13.41 -2.93 11.56
CA SER A 145 -12.72 -1.68 11.85
C SER A 145 -11.96 -1.26 10.59
N ALA A 146 -12.68 -0.63 9.65
CA ALA A 146 -12.05 -0.02 8.48
C ALA A 146 -11.49 1.35 8.90
N ILE A 147 -10.17 1.47 8.83
CA ILE A 147 -9.51 2.77 8.84
C ILE A 147 -9.58 3.30 7.40
N THR A 148 -9.85 4.59 7.24
CA THR A 148 -9.66 5.25 5.95
C THR A 148 -9.03 6.60 6.24
N PRO A 149 -7.78 6.84 5.82
CA PRO A 149 -7.20 8.16 5.91
C PRO A 149 -8.00 9.07 5.00
N VAL A 150 -8.37 10.23 5.56
CA VAL A 150 -8.94 11.31 4.78
C VAL A 150 -7.74 12.02 4.17
N ALA A 151 -7.46 11.72 2.90
CA ALA A 151 -6.48 12.50 2.15
C ALA A 151 -7.10 13.87 1.82
N VAL A 152 -6.37 14.95 2.06
CA VAL A 152 -6.63 16.21 1.35
C VAL A 152 -6.18 15.99 -0.09
N THR A 153 -7.13 16.00 -1.01
CA THR A 153 -6.86 16.42 -2.38
C THR A 153 -6.68 17.93 -2.34
N SER A 154 -5.43 18.38 -2.40
CA SER A 154 -5.04 19.74 -2.76
C SER A 154 -3.96 19.66 -3.80
#